data_AF-A0A2R4XQ03-F1
#
_entry.id   AF-A0A2R4XQ03-F1
#
_cell.length_a   1.000
_cell.length_b   1.000
_cell.length_c   1.000
_cell.angle_alpha   90.00
_cell.angle_beta   90.00
_cell.angle_gamma   90.00
#
_symmetry.space_group_name_H-M   'P 1'
#
loop_
_entity.id
_entity.type
_entity.pdbx_description
1 polymer ?
#
loop_
_entity_poly.entity_id
_entity_poly.type
_entity_poly.pdbx_seq_one_letter_code
_entity_poly.pdbx_strand_id
1 'polypeptide(L)'
;MEDVVAFWRSAGPSKWFAKDAAFDAEFKGRFMAAHMAAARRELDAWLSHPTGCLALMILLDQFPRNAFRGTAHMFATDSLALSFARQAHARSYQTRIEQDMQVFLVLPFEHSENMDDQTLAVDLCSTLDARTLEFARLHQDIIKRFGRFPHRNAVLGRDTTPEEQRFLEGGDSVGRFGGLDFARSPLSGVLYVFTSTTDLRVWSFQDDRSVGSLVRRLPCPD
;
A
#
# COMPACT_ATOMS: atom_id res chain seq x y z
N MET A 1 -7.93 22.08 7.96
CA MET A 1 -8.28 20.87 7.17
C MET A 1 -8.26 21.15 5.67
N GLU A 2 -8.92 22.22 5.18
CA GLU A 2 -8.99 22.52 3.75
C GLU A 2 -7.63 22.63 3.06
N ASP A 3 -6.65 23.30 3.68
CA ASP A 3 -5.31 23.44 3.09
C ASP A 3 -4.60 22.10 2.87
N VAL A 4 -4.76 21.16 3.81
CA VAL A 4 -4.18 19.81 3.71
C VAL A 4 -4.79 19.05 2.53
N VAL A 5 -6.12 19.08 2.43
CA VAL A 5 -6.86 18.38 1.38
C VAL A 5 -6.61 19.03 0.01
N ALA A 6 -6.56 20.36 -0.05
CA ALA A 6 -6.27 21.09 -1.28
C ALA A 6 -4.85 20.77 -1.79
N PHE A 7 -3.85 20.79 -0.91
CA PHE A 7 -2.49 20.39 -1.24
C PHE A 7 -2.43 18.96 -1.79
N TRP A 8 -3.06 18.02 -1.08
CA TRP A 8 -3.06 16.61 -1.47
C TRP A 8 -3.76 16.40 -2.82
N ARG A 9 -4.91 17.03 -3.04
CA ARG A 9 -5.64 17.01 -4.31
C ARG A 9 -4.79 17.57 -5.45
N SER A 10 -4.13 18.71 -5.26
CA SER A 10 -3.26 19.32 -6.27
C SER A 10 -2.05 18.47 -6.61
N ALA A 11 -1.52 17.68 -5.67
CA ALA A 11 -0.41 16.78 -5.90
C ALA A 11 -0.79 15.60 -6.83
N GLY A 12 -1.98 15.04 -6.62
CA GLY A 12 -2.55 14.00 -7.47
C GLY A 12 -1.86 12.62 -7.40
N PRO A 13 -2.40 11.62 -8.12
CA PRO A 13 -1.99 10.22 -8.02
C PRO A 13 -0.54 9.95 -8.45
N SER A 14 0.04 10.82 -9.28
CA SER A 14 1.46 10.73 -9.66
C SER A 14 2.42 11.01 -8.50
N LYS A 15 1.95 11.68 -7.43
CA LYS A 15 2.72 11.98 -6.22
C LYS A 15 2.32 11.10 -5.04
N TRP A 16 1.03 10.76 -4.89
CA TRP A 16 0.51 10.05 -3.71
C TRP A 16 1.24 8.73 -3.40
N PHE A 17 1.54 7.94 -4.43
CA PHE A 17 2.14 6.61 -4.30
C PHE A 17 3.58 6.53 -4.80
N ALA A 18 4.17 7.66 -5.19
CA ALA A 18 5.54 7.73 -5.66
C ALA A 18 6.51 8.09 -4.52
N LYS A 19 7.75 7.61 -4.63
CA LYS A 19 8.85 8.15 -3.83
C LYS A 19 9.41 9.36 -4.55
N ASP A 20 9.23 10.53 -3.97
CA ASP A 20 9.70 11.80 -4.50
C ASP A 20 10.23 12.66 -3.35
N ALA A 21 11.55 12.79 -3.27
CA ALA A 21 12.21 13.50 -2.19
C ALA A 21 11.87 14.99 -2.13
N ALA A 22 11.58 15.63 -3.28
CA ALA A 22 11.20 17.04 -3.31
C ALA A 22 9.78 17.22 -2.76
N PHE A 23 8.86 16.36 -3.19
CA PHE A 23 7.50 16.36 -2.66
C PHE A 23 7.47 16.02 -1.17
N ASP A 24 8.25 15.03 -0.73
CA ASP A 24 8.35 14.64 0.68
C ASP A 24 8.86 15.82 1.54
N ALA A 25 9.86 16.55 1.06
CA ALA A 25 10.41 17.72 1.75
C ALA A 25 9.41 18.88 1.83
N GLU A 26 8.69 19.17 0.75
CA GLU A 26 7.62 20.18 0.72
C GLU A 26 6.47 19.80 1.66
N PHE A 27 5.98 18.57 1.56
CA PHE A 27 4.88 18.07 2.38
C PHE A 27 5.24 18.12 3.86
N LYS A 28 6.46 17.69 4.22
CA LYS A 28 7.01 17.78 5.57
C LYS A 28 7.13 19.22 6.05
N GLY A 29 7.71 20.12 5.24
CA GLY A 29 7.91 21.51 5.61
C GLY A 29 6.60 22.24 5.89
N ARG A 30 5.56 21.98 5.09
CA ARG A 30 4.25 22.63 5.22
C ARG A 30 3.40 22.09 6.36
N PHE A 31 3.40 20.78 6.59
CA PHE A 31 2.41 20.15 7.48
C PHE A 31 2.97 19.43 8.71
N MET A 32 4.28 19.52 9.00
CA MET A 32 4.85 18.94 10.23
C MET A 32 4.10 19.37 11.49
N ALA A 33 3.84 20.67 11.64
CA ALA A 33 3.12 21.19 12.81
C ALA A 33 1.69 20.62 12.91
N ALA A 34 1.01 20.46 11.77
CA ALA A 34 -0.33 19.89 11.71
C ALA A 34 -0.34 18.39 12.01
N HIS A 35 0.64 17.62 11.50
CA HIS A 35 0.83 16.22 11.86
C HIS A 35 1.02 16.07 13.37
N MET A 36 1.89 16.89 13.98
CA MET A 36 2.13 16.83 15.41
C MET A 36 0.89 17.23 16.24
N ALA A 37 0.11 18.22 15.79
CA ALA A 37 -1.15 18.60 16.44
C ALA A 37 -2.20 17.47 16.34
N ALA A 38 -2.33 16.83 15.18
CA ALA A 38 -3.20 15.67 14.99
C ALA A 38 -2.77 14.50 15.89
N ALA A 39 -1.47 14.21 15.96
CA ALA A 39 -0.91 13.15 16.81
C ALA A 39 -1.14 13.42 18.32
N ARG A 40 -1.17 14.70 18.73
CA ARG A 40 -1.55 15.14 20.09
C ARG A 40 -3.06 15.24 20.32
N ARG A 41 -3.89 14.81 19.37
CA ARG A 41 -5.37 14.83 19.46
C ARG A 41 -5.98 16.23 19.53
N GLU A 42 -5.23 17.26 19.15
CA GLU A 42 -5.70 18.65 19.17
C GLU A 42 -6.67 18.97 18.02
N LEU A 43 -6.75 18.08 17.02
CA LEU A 43 -7.55 18.24 15.81
C LEU A 43 -8.74 17.26 15.74
N ASP A 44 -9.08 16.57 16.84
CA ASP A 44 -10.18 15.60 16.90
C ASP A 44 -11.53 16.18 16.43
N ALA A 45 -11.76 17.48 16.64
CA ALA A 45 -12.95 18.17 16.17
C ALA A 45 -13.16 18.08 14.65
N TRP A 46 -12.10 17.85 13.86
CA TRP A 46 -12.22 17.69 12.41
C TRP A 46 -13.02 16.44 12.02
N LEU A 47 -13.16 15.46 12.93
CA LEU A 47 -13.97 14.25 12.69
C LEU A 47 -15.47 14.52 12.52
N SER A 48 -15.96 15.72 12.83
CA SER A 48 -17.37 16.08 12.61
C SER A 48 -17.70 16.31 11.12
N HIS A 49 -16.70 16.34 10.24
CA HIS A 49 -16.88 16.57 8.80
C HIS A 49 -16.10 15.56 7.95
N PRO A 50 -16.66 15.09 6.80
CA PRO A 50 -15.96 14.19 5.90
C PRO A 50 -14.58 14.71 5.45
N THR A 51 -14.49 15.97 5.02
CA THR A 51 -13.23 16.61 4.61
C THR A 51 -12.22 16.67 5.76
N GLY A 52 -12.69 16.88 6.99
CA GLY A 52 -11.85 16.87 8.18
C GLY A 52 -11.30 15.49 8.50
N CYS A 53 -12.11 14.43 8.37
CA CYS A 53 -11.63 13.05 8.45
C CYS A 53 -10.56 12.76 7.38
N LEU A 54 -10.79 13.15 6.12
CA LEU A 54 -9.80 12.98 5.06
C LEU A 54 -8.48 13.69 5.37
N ALA A 55 -8.55 14.93 5.86
CA ALA A 55 -7.36 15.67 6.30
C ALA A 55 -6.61 14.94 7.42
N LEU A 56 -7.33 14.36 8.38
CA LEU A 56 -6.73 13.55 9.44
C LEU A 56 -6.06 12.28 8.89
N MET A 57 -6.64 11.61 7.89
CA MET A 57 -5.98 10.46 7.23
C MET A 57 -4.70 10.89 6.55
N ILE A 58 -4.72 12.00 5.80
CA ILE A 58 -3.53 12.52 5.15
C ILE A 58 -2.44 12.84 6.19
N LEU A 59 -2.80 13.44 7.33
CA LEU A 59 -1.82 13.80 8.37
C LEU A 59 -1.33 12.63 9.21
N LEU A 60 -2.13 11.59 9.44
CA LEU A 60 -1.78 10.52 10.38
C LEU A 60 -1.36 9.22 9.70
N ASP A 61 -1.77 9.01 8.45
CA ASP A 61 -1.47 7.81 7.67
C ASP A 61 -0.50 8.12 6.53
N GLN A 62 -0.79 9.12 5.69
CA GLN A 62 0.05 9.41 4.53
C GLN A 62 1.33 10.19 4.91
N PHE A 63 1.20 11.26 5.69
CA PHE A 63 2.31 12.12 6.08
C PHE A 63 3.49 11.35 6.68
N PRO A 64 3.32 10.41 7.64
CA PRO A 64 4.44 9.63 8.16
C PRO A 64 5.18 8.82 7.10
N ARG A 65 4.46 8.26 6.12
CA ARG A 65 5.00 7.42 5.03
C ARG A 65 5.82 8.24 4.02
N ASN A 66 5.57 9.54 3.92
CA ASN A 66 6.36 10.50 3.15
C ASN A 66 7.50 11.14 3.98
N ALA A 67 7.21 11.64 5.17
CA ALA A 67 8.10 12.51 5.95
C ALA A 67 9.13 11.76 6.80
N PHE A 68 8.90 10.48 7.10
CA PHE A 68 9.70 9.68 8.04
C PHE A 68 10.19 8.34 7.47
N ARG A 69 10.36 8.26 6.14
CA ARG A 69 10.77 7.03 5.42
C ARG A 69 11.95 6.32 6.10
N GLY A 70 11.84 4.99 6.19
CA GLY A 70 12.89 4.14 6.75
C GLY A 70 13.01 4.17 8.27
N THR A 71 12.04 4.72 8.99
CA THR A 71 12.05 4.80 10.45
C THR A 71 10.76 4.25 11.07
N ALA A 72 10.82 3.88 12.36
CA ALA A 72 9.63 3.49 13.12
C ALA A 72 8.52 4.56 13.13
N HIS A 73 8.89 5.83 12.96
CA HIS A 73 7.94 6.95 12.94
C HIS A 73 6.95 6.89 11.77
N MET A 74 7.23 6.12 10.71
CA MET A 74 6.27 5.86 9.63
C MET A 74 4.97 5.22 10.14
N PHE A 75 5.02 4.48 11.25
CA PHE A 75 3.90 3.68 11.77
C PHE A 75 3.39 4.19 13.11
N ALA A 76 4.04 5.19 13.70
CA ALA A 76 3.78 5.64 15.07
C ALA A 76 2.35 6.16 15.28
N THR A 77 1.71 6.68 14.23
CA THR A 77 0.34 7.21 14.25
C THR A 77 -0.69 6.29 13.59
N ASP A 78 -0.31 5.09 13.12
CA ASP A 78 -1.20 4.16 12.43
C ASP A 78 -2.42 3.79 13.29
N SER A 79 -2.23 3.52 14.59
CA SER A 79 -3.32 3.15 15.49
C SER A 79 -4.34 4.28 15.67
N LEU A 80 -3.88 5.53 15.67
CA LEU A 80 -4.76 6.70 15.74
C LEU A 80 -5.49 6.93 14.41
N ALA A 81 -4.79 6.80 13.28
CA ALA A 81 -5.39 6.87 11.96
C ALA A 81 -6.50 5.82 11.80
N LEU A 82 -6.23 4.57 12.20
CA LEU A 82 -7.20 3.48 12.18
C LEU A 82 -8.43 3.77 13.07
N SER A 83 -8.24 4.34 14.26
CA SER A 83 -9.35 4.75 15.13
C SER A 83 -10.28 5.77 14.45
N PHE A 84 -9.71 6.75 13.76
CA PHE A 84 -10.47 7.75 13.02
C PHE A 84 -11.10 7.19 11.75
N ALA A 85 -10.43 6.27 11.04
CA ALA A 85 -10.97 5.58 9.89
C ALA A 85 -12.22 4.75 10.23
N ARG A 86 -12.21 4.02 11.37
CA ARG A 86 -13.39 3.33 11.89
C ARG A 86 -14.57 4.27 12.15
N GLN A 87 -14.29 5.42 12.74
CA GLN A 87 -15.32 6.42 12.99
C GLN A 87 -15.87 7.04 11.70
N ALA A 88 -15.00 7.29 10.72
CA ALA A 88 -15.42 7.76 9.39
C ALA A 88 -16.29 6.72 8.68
N HIS A 89 -15.90 5.44 8.76
CA HIS A 89 -16.67 4.31 8.22
C HIS A 89 -18.04 4.17 8.89
N ALA A 90 -18.12 4.25 10.22
CA ALA A 90 -19.39 4.20 10.95
C ALA A 90 -20.35 5.36 10.60
N ARG A 91 -19.84 6.47 10.05
CA ARG A 91 -20.62 7.62 9.58
C ARG A 91 -20.82 7.65 8.06
N SER A 92 -20.38 6.61 7.36
CA SER A 92 -20.42 6.49 5.89
C SER A 92 -19.78 7.68 5.17
N TYR A 93 -18.69 8.22 5.70
CA TYR A 93 -18.05 9.40 5.11
C TYR A 93 -17.34 9.13 3.78
N GLN A 94 -16.98 7.88 3.50
CA GLN A 94 -16.37 7.46 2.24
C GLN A 94 -17.19 7.92 1.04
N THR A 95 -18.52 7.73 1.06
CA THR A 95 -19.41 8.12 -0.04
C THR A 95 -19.61 9.63 -0.18
N ARG A 96 -19.09 10.41 0.76
CA ARG A 96 -19.14 11.88 0.77
C ARG A 96 -17.81 12.54 0.39
N ILE A 97 -16.82 11.74 0.03
CA ILE A 97 -15.53 12.18 -0.50
C ILE A 97 -15.49 11.90 -2.00
N GLU A 98 -14.79 12.74 -2.75
CA GLU A 98 -14.54 12.53 -4.18
C GLU A 98 -13.85 11.18 -4.44
N GLN A 99 -14.27 10.49 -5.51
CA GLN A 99 -13.96 9.09 -5.77
C GLN A 99 -12.46 8.76 -5.62
N ASP A 100 -11.59 9.56 -6.26
CA ASP A 100 -10.15 9.33 -6.27
C ASP A 100 -9.48 9.43 -4.89
N MET A 101 -10.12 10.11 -3.93
CA MET A 101 -9.59 10.28 -2.57
C MET A 101 -10.26 9.37 -1.53
N GLN A 102 -11.29 8.60 -1.92
CA GLN A 102 -11.97 7.69 -0.99
C GLN A 102 -11.03 6.63 -0.42
N VAL A 103 -10.04 6.20 -1.21
CA VAL A 103 -9.01 5.23 -0.81
C VAL A 103 -8.28 5.64 0.48
N PHE A 104 -8.05 6.93 0.71
CA PHE A 104 -7.34 7.41 1.90
C PHE A 104 -8.11 7.20 3.21
N LEU A 105 -9.44 6.99 3.15
CA LEU A 105 -10.25 6.57 4.30
C LEU A 105 -10.23 5.04 4.53
N VAL A 106 -9.64 4.28 3.60
CA VAL A 106 -9.54 2.81 3.65
C VAL A 106 -8.13 2.36 4.00
N LEU A 107 -7.10 3.05 3.53
CA LEU A 107 -5.69 2.69 3.74
C LEU A 107 -5.30 2.42 5.21
N PRO A 108 -5.82 3.10 6.24
CA PRO A 108 -5.50 2.75 7.62
C PRO A 108 -5.90 1.31 8.01
N PHE A 109 -6.95 0.75 7.41
CA PHE A 109 -7.32 -0.65 7.58
C PHE A 109 -6.32 -1.58 6.88
N GLU A 110 -5.94 -1.25 5.64
CA GLU A 110 -4.93 -1.98 4.85
C GLU A 110 -3.54 -1.95 5.51
N HIS A 111 -3.24 -0.89 6.26
CA HIS A 111 -2.00 -0.76 7.02
C HIS A 111 -2.02 -1.45 8.39
N SER A 112 -3.17 -1.94 8.86
CA SER A 112 -3.32 -2.62 10.15
C SER A 112 -2.76 -4.05 10.09
N GLU A 113 -1.97 -4.45 11.09
CA GLU A 113 -1.53 -5.84 11.27
C GLU A 113 -2.61 -6.69 12.00
N ASN A 114 -3.85 -6.63 11.51
CA ASN A 114 -5.02 -7.34 12.07
C ASN A 114 -5.90 -7.90 10.93
N MET A 115 -6.30 -9.17 11.02
CA MET A 115 -7.05 -9.85 9.96
C MET A 115 -8.47 -9.32 9.72
N ASP A 116 -9.16 -8.85 10.76
CA ASP A 116 -10.50 -8.29 10.61
C ASP A 116 -10.43 -6.96 9.85
N ASP A 117 -9.39 -6.17 10.11
CA ASP A 117 -9.13 -4.92 9.39
C ASP A 117 -8.78 -5.16 7.93
N GLN A 118 -7.96 -6.16 7.64
CA GLN A 118 -7.63 -6.55 6.28
C GLN A 118 -8.87 -7.02 5.50
N THR A 119 -9.75 -7.78 6.17
CA THR A 119 -11.01 -8.22 5.57
C THR A 119 -11.91 -7.02 5.23
N LEU A 120 -12.07 -6.09 6.17
CA LEU A 120 -12.82 -4.86 5.93
C LEU A 120 -12.18 -3.99 4.83
N ALA A 121 -10.85 -3.90 4.77
CA ALA A 121 -10.15 -3.17 3.72
C ALA A 121 -10.47 -3.73 2.32
N VAL A 122 -10.42 -5.06 2.16
CA VAL A 122 -10.78 -5.73 0.89
C VAL A 122 -12.24 -5.46 0.51
N ASP A 123 -13.16 -5.55 1.47
CA ASP A 123 -14.58 -5.29 1.24
C ASP A 123 -14.81 -3.84 0.79
N LEU A 124 -14.20 -2.87 1.47
CA LEU A 124 -14.30 -1.45 1.11
C LEU A 124 -13.70 -1.16 -0.26
N CYS A 125 -12.51 -1.68 -0.54
CA CYS A 125 -11.82 -1.49 -1.82
C CYS A 125 -12.56 -2.12 -3.01
N SER A 126 -13.41 -3.12 -2.78
CA SER A 126 -14.25 -3.72 -3.83
C SER A 126 -15.23 -2.73 -4.47
N THR A 127 -15.52 -1.62 -3.78
CA THR A 127 -16.42 -0.56 -4.25
C THR A 127 -15.70 0.62 -4.92
N LEU A 128 -14.36 0.65 -4.88
CA LEU A 128 -13.55 1.75 -5.40
C LEU A 128 -13.12 1.52 -6.85
N ASP A 129 -12.12 0.66 -7.04
CA ASP A 129 -11.57 0.28 -8.35
C ASP A 129 -10.78 -1.03 -8.25
N ALA A 130 -10.56 -1.67 -9.40
CA ALA A 130 -9.91 -2.99 -9.47
C ALA A 130 -8.46 -2.98 -8.98
N ARG A 131 -7.73 -1.88 -9.19
CA ARG A 131 -6.32 -1.77 -8.82
C ARG A 131 -6.18 -1.62 -7.30
N THR A 132 -7.00 -0.77 -6.70
CA THR A 132 -7.03 -0.60 -5.24
C THR A 132 -7.44 -1.90 -4.54
N LEU A 133 -8.41 -2.64 -5.10
CA LEU A 133 -8.79 -3.97 -4.60
C LEU A 133 -7.65 -5.00 -4.68
N GLU A 134 -6.88 -5.00 -5.77
CA GLU A 134 -5.71 -5.88 -5.92
C GLU A 134 -4.70 -5.63 -4.79
N PHE A 135 -4.36 -4.36 -4.51
CA PHE A 135 -3.45 -4.02 -3.41
C PHE A 135 -3.97 -4.42 -2.03
N ALA A 136 -5.26 -4.22 -1.75
CA ALA A 136 -5.84 -4.64 -0.48
C ALA A 136 -5.76 -6.16 -0.27
N ARG A 137 -5.99 -6.97 -1.32
CA ARG A 137 -5.85 -8.43 -1.27
C ARG A 137 -4.42 -8.86 -0.99
N LEU A 138 -3.45 -8.18 -1.60
CA LEU A 138 -2.02 -8.46 -1.38
C LEU A 138 -1.62 -8.19 0.08
N HIS A 139 -2.11 -7.10 0.68
CA HIS A 139 -1.88 -6.83 2.11
C HIS A 139 -2.54 -7.88 2.99
N GLN A 140 -3.80 -8.26 2.68
CA GLN A 140 -4.51 -9.31 3.40
C GLN A 140 -3.76 -10.64 3.37
N ASP A 141 -3.23 -11.05 2.21
CA ASP A 141 -2.48 -12.31 2.07
C ASP A 141 -1.22 -12.33 2.92
N ILE A 142 -0.50 -11.20 3.02
CA ILE A 142 0.69 -11.07 3.89
C ILE A 142 0.28 -11.23 5.36
N ILE A 143 -0.76 -10.53 5.81
CA ILE A 143 -1.23 -10.64 7.20
C ILE A 143 -1.80 -12.04 7.48
N LYS A 144 -2.50 -12.66 6.53
CA LYS A 144 -3.01 -14.02 6.67
C LYS A 144 -1.90 -15.03 6.87
N ARG A 145 -0.76 -14.83 6.20
CA ARG A 145 0.40 -15.72 6.28
C ARG A 145 1.24 -15.50 7.54
N PHE A 146 1.55 -14.25 7.85
CA PHE A 146 2.55 -13.92 8.89
C PHE A 146 1.96 -13.29 10.16
N GLY A 147 0.69 -12.90 10.15
CA GLY A 147 0.05 -12.14 11.22
C GLY A 147 0.54 -10.69 11.33
N ARG A 148 1.49 -10.28 10.48
CA ARG A 148 2.16 -8.97 10.47
C ARG A 148 2.81 -8.71 9.12
N PHE A 149 3.36 -7.52 8.91
CA PHE A 149 4.12 -7.16 7.72
C PHE A 149 5.63 -7.35 7.92
N PRO A 150 6.27 -8.38 7.33
CA PRO A 150 7.70 -8.65 7.56
C PRO A 150 8.63 -7.50 7.17
N HIS A 151 8.25 -6.70 6.16
CA HIS A 151 9.02 -5.55 5.72
C HIS A 151 9.16 -4.44 6.78
N ARG A 152 8.35 -4.48 7.86
CA ARG A 152 8.46 -3.54 8.99
C ARG A 152 9.39 -4.04 10.10
N ASN A 153 9.85 -5.30 10.05
CA ASN A 153 10.59 -5.94 11.15
C ASN A 153 11.81 -5.13 11.59
N ALA A 154 12.70 -4.77 10.65
CA ALA A 154 13.94 -4.07 10.96
C ALA A 154 13.69 -2.70 11.64
N VAL A 155 12.76 -1.91 11.11
CA VAL A 155 12.45 -0.56 11.62
C VAL A 155 11.63 -0.60 12.91
N LEU A 156 10.96 -1.71 13.22
CA LEU A 156 10.24 -1.93 14.47
C LEU A 156 11.04 -2.76 15.50
N GLY A 157 12.29 -3.13 15.20
CA GLY A 157 13.13 -3.92 16.10
C GLY A 157 12.60 -5.34 16.37
N ARG A 158 11.93 -5.96 15.38
CA ARG A 158 11.41 -7.33 15.47
C ARG A 158 12.38 -8.32 14.86
N ASP A 159 12.52 -9.49 15.48
CA ASP A 159 13.23 -10.61 14.87
C ASP A 159 12.46 -11.12 13.64
N THR A 160 13.19 -11.31 12.54
CA THR A 160 12.67 -11.89 11.29
C THR A 160 12.81 -13.41 11.33
N THR A 161 11.70 -14.13 11.12
CA THR A 161 11.74 -15.59 11.07
C THR A 161 12.39 -16.09 9.77
N PRO A 162 12.85 -17.36 9.69
CA PRO A 162 13.38 -17.91 8.44
C PRO A 162 12.39 -17.89 7.27
N GLU A 163 11.08 -18.02 7.55
CA GLU A 163 10.05 -17.94 6.52
C GLU A 163 9.88 -16.50 6.03
N GLU A 164 9.82 -15.54 6.95
CA GLU A 164 9.75 -14.12 6.63
C GLU A 164 11.00 -13.66 5.85
N GLN A 165 12.18 -14.17 6.21
CA GLN A 165 13.43 -13.86 5.50
C GLN A 165 13.37 -14.33 4.04
N ARG A 166 12.93 -15.57 3.79
CA ARG A 166 12.73 -16.08 2.43
C ARG A 166 11.74 -15.23 1.63
N PHE A 167 10.65 -14.80 2.26
CA PHE A 167 9.68 -13.90 1.65
C PHE A 167 10.32 -12.54 1.28
N LEU A 168 11.10 -11.95 2.18
CA LEU A 168 11.80 -10.67 1.94
C LEU A 168 12.88 -10.76 0.86
N GLU A 169 13.54 -11.90 0.72
CA GLU A 169 14.55 -12.18 -0.31
C GLU A 169 13.93 -12.50 -1.69
N GLY A 170 12.59 -12.55 -1.78
CA GLY A 170 11.89 -12.91 -3.01
C GLY A 170 11.86 -14.42 -3.30
N GLY A 171 12.19 -15.26 -2.32
CA GLY A 171 12.31 -16.73 -2.44
C GLY A 171 11.03 -17.47 -2.84
N ASP A 172 9.86 -16.82 -2.77
CA ASP A 172 8.59 -17.38 -3.28
C ASP A 172 8.35 -17.04 -4.76
N SER A 173 9.29 -16.35 -5.42
CA SER A 173 9.15 -15.86 -6.81
C SER A 173 9.89 -16.70 -7.86
N VAL A 174 10.65 -17.73 -7.45
CA VAL A 174 11.50 -18.53 -8.36
C VAL A 174 11.26 -20.03 -8.13
N GLY A 175 10.85 -20.75 -9.16
CA GLY A 175 10.73 -22.21 -9.14
C GLY A 175 11.31 -22.86 -10.40
N ARG A 176 11.47 -24.19 -10.38
CA ARG A 176 11.93 -24.99 -11.52
C ARG A 176 10.84 -25.95 -12.00
N PHE A 177 10.54 -25.94 -13.30
CA PHE A 177 9.64 -26.91 -13.96
C PHE A 177 10.31 -27.41 -15.24
N GLY A 178 10.47 -28.73 -15.39
CA GLY A 178 11.04 -29.33 -16.61
C GLY A 178 12.47 -28.89 -16.98
N GLY A 179 13.26 -28.41 -16.03
CA GLY A 179 14.65 -27.96 -16.26
C GLY A 179 14.80 -26.49 -16.69
N LEU A 180 13.70 -25.72 -16.72
CA LEU A 180 13.71 -24.28 -16.98
C LEU A 180 13.40 -23.49 -15.70
N ASP A 181 14.07 -22.36 -15.54
CA ASP A 181 13.82 -21.43 -14.45
C ASP A 181 12.61 -20.55 -14.82
N PHE A 182 11.64 -20.43 -13.90
CA PHE A 182 10.50 -19.54 -14.08
C PHE A 182 10.42 -18.53 -12.94
N ALA A 183 9.96 -17.33 -13.27
CA ALA A 183 9.58 -16.33 -12.29
C ALA A 183 8.06 -16.13 -12.32
N ARG A 184 7.40 -16.25 -11.18
CA ARG A 184 5.99 -15.90 -11.05
C ARG A 184 5.92 -14.49 -10.48
N SER A 185 5.18 -13.60 -11.15
CA SER A 185 4.82 -12.34 -10.50
C SER A 185 3.96 -12.68 -9.28
N PRO A 186 4.36 -12.32 -8.05
CA PRO A 186 3.54 -12.56 -6.87
C PRO A 186 2.24 -11.74 -6.88
N LEU A 187 2.06 -10.86 -7.86
CA LEU A 187 1.03 -9.82 -7.87
C LEU A 187 -0.04 -10.06 -8.96
N SER A 188 0.35 -10.52 -10.16
CA SER A 188 -0.56 -10.60 -11.32
C SER A 188 -0.92 -12.01 -11.79
N GLY A 189 -0.36 -13.06 -11.17
CA GLY A 189 -0.52 -14.45 -11.63
C GLY A 189 0.18 -14.78 -12.96
N VAL A 190 0.88 -13.82 -13.58
CA VAL A 190 1.62 -14.01 -14.84
C VAL A 190 2.88 -14.86 -14.61
N LEU A 191 3.05 -15.89 -15.44
CA LEU A 191 4.21 -16.79 -15.43
C LEU A 191 5.22 -16.34 -16.50
N TYR A 192 6.42 -15.97 -16.05
CA TYR A 192 7.56 -15.68 -16.92
C TYR A 192 8.44 -16.92 -17.02
N VAL A 193 8.58 -17.49 -18.22
CA VAL A 193 9.41 -18.67 -18.45
C VAL A 193 10.63 -18.26 -19.24
N PHE A 194 11.82 -18.45 -18.65
CA PHE A 194 13.08 -18.15 -19.31
C PHE A 194 13.52 -19.36 -20.13
N THR A 195 13.72 -19.18 -21.44
CA THR A 195 14.20 -20.26 -22.32
C THR A 195 15.71 -20.16 -22.59
N SER A 196 16.31 -19.00 -22.35
CA SER A 196 17.76 -18.73 -22.36
C SER A 196 18.06 -17.39 -21.67
N THR A 197 19.33 -16.98 -21.58
CA THR A 197 19.75 -15.67 -21.05
C THR A 197 19.29 -14.48 -21.89
N THR A 198 18.89 -14.70 -23.15
CA THR A 198 18.56 -13.63 -24.11
C THR A 198 17.13 -13.69 -24.65
N ASP A 199 16.40 -14.77 -24.42
CA ASP A 199 15.01 -14.93 -24.87
C ASP A 199 14.02 -15.09 -23.71
N LEU A 200 13.07 -14.14 -23.63
CA LEU A 200 11.95 -14.16 -22.70
C LEU A 200 10.67 -14.54 -23.46
N ARG A 201 10.01 -15.62 -23.04
CA ARG A 201 8.63 -15.93 -23.46
C ARG A 201 7.67 -15.62 -22.33
N VAL A 202 6.77 -14.67 -22.59
CA VAL A 202 5.72 -14.29 -21.63
C VAL A 202 4.45 -15.04 -21.99
N TRP A 203 3.90 -15.78 -21.04
CA TRP A 203 2.60 -16.44 -21.16
C TRP A 203 1.62 -15.83 -20.16
N SER A 204 0.49 -15.35 -20.67
CA SER A 204 -0.64 -14.96 -19.83
C SER A 204 -1.59 -16.15 -19.69
N PHE A 205 -1.92 -16.51 -18.46
CA PHE A 205 -2.90 -17.54 -18.15
C PHE A 205 -4.15 -16.91 -17.54
N GLN A 206 -5.32 -17.38 -17.94
CA GLN A 206 -6.60 -17.07 -17.32
C GLN A 206 -7.33 -18.40 -17.09
N ASP A 207 -7.73 -18.68 -15.86
CA ASP A 207 -8.40 -19.92 -15.44
C ASP A 207 -7.71 -21.21 -15.93
N ASP A 208 -6.40 -21.32 -15.66
CA ASP A 208 -5.52 -22.44 -16.04
C ASP A 208 -5.44 -22.76 -17.55
N ARG A 209 -5.89 -21.84 -18.41
CA ARG A 209 -5.73 -21.94 -19.88
C ARG A 209 -4.81 -20.85 -20.40
N SER A 210 -3.91 -21.22 -21.31
CA SER A 210 -3.01 -20.28 -21.97
C SER A 210 -3.81 -19.39 -22.93
N VAL A 211 -3.74 -18.07 -22.74
CA VAL A 211 -4.52 -17.10 -23.55
C VAL A 211 -3.67 -16.41 -24.63
N GLY A 212 -2.38 -16.73 -24.71
CA GLY A 212 -1.47 -16.23 -25.74
C GLY A 212 -0.02 -16.21 -25.28
N SER A 213 0.91 -16.17 -26.24
CA SER A 213 2.34 -15.99 -25.97
C SER A 213 2.86 -14.76 -26.72
N LEU A 214 3.64 -13.93 -26.03
CA LEU A 214 4.39 -12.85 -26.65
C LEU A 214 5.88 -13.11 -26.44
N VAL A 215 6.63 -13.22 -27.54
CA VAL A 215 8.09 -13.29 -27.48
C VAL A 215 8.62 -11.87 -27.40
N ARG A 216 9.31 -11.54 -26.31
CA ARG A 216 10.06 -10.28 -26.21
C ARG A 216 11.54 -10.61 -26.09
N ARG A 217 12.34 -10.11 -27.03
CA ARG A 217 13.80 -10.08 -26.84
C ARG A 217 14.12 -9.00 -25.82
N LEU A 218 14.80 -9.39 -24.76
CA LEU A 218 15.37 -8.41 -23.84
C LEU A 218 16.58 -7.76 -24.52
N PRO A 219 16.81 -6.45 -24.35
CA PRO A 219 18.02 -5.83 -24.86
C PRO A 219 19.24 -6.50 -24.22
N CYS A 220 20.24 -6.82 -25.05
CA CYS A 220 21.52 -7.34 -24.57
C CYS A 220 22.17 -6.26 -23.71
N PRO A 221 22.67 -6.57 -22.50
CA PRO A 221 23.52 -5.64 -21.78
C PRO A 221 24.85 -5.51 -22.53
N ASP A 222 25.30 -4.28 -22.75
CA ASP A 222 26.68 -3.98 -23.15
C ASP A 222 27.65 -4.26 -21.99
#